data_AF-A0AAV3YZD0-F1
#
_entry.id   AF-A0AAV3YZD0-F1
#
_cell.length_a   1.000
_cell.length_b   1.000
_cell.length_c   1.000
_cell.angle_alpha   90.00
_cell.angle_beta   90.00
_cell.angle_gamma   90.00
#
_symmetry.space_group_name_H-M   'P 1'
#
loop_
_entity.id
_entity.type
_entity.pdbx_description
1 polymer ?
#
loop_
_entity_poly.entity_id
_entity_poly.type
_entity_poly.pdbx_seq_one_letter_code
_entity_poly.pdbx_strand_id
1 'polypeptide(L)'
;MLIPKRLWPLLVYDICSTTVEAIEAKINKYTRKWLGVPPGLSDVAMYCRKAKLKLPVKYILEEYKCGTASILITLEESDDPEVKIVQPSLKTGRKWKVTEAVDEAKECLKMKELIGLTQTDRRGLGSTTTKWW
;
A
#
# COMPACT_ATOMS: atom_id res chain seq x y z
N MET A 1 -6.85 -1.65 17.02
CA MET A 1 -6.18 -0.78 16.03
C MET A 1 -4.82 -0.37 16.56
N LEU A 2 -3.72 -1.01 16.12
CA LEU A 2 -2.35 -0.75 16.63
C LEU A 2 -1.40 -0.19 15.55
N ILE A 3 -1.93 0.17 14.38
CA ILE A 3 -1.14 0.36 13.14
C ILE A 3 -0.69 1.83 12.92
N PRO A 4 -1.52 2.89 13.12
CA PRO A 4 -1.10 4.24 12.74
C PRO A 4 0.09 4.77 13.55
N LYS A 5 0.14 4.47 14.86
CA LYS A 5 1.24 4.92 15.73
C LYS A 5 2.60 4.30 15.39
N ARG A 6 2.61 3.10 14.79
CA ARG A 6 3.85 2.37 14.44
C ARG A 6 4.41 2.80 13.09
N LEU A 7 3.55 3.29 12.20
CA LEU A 7 3.94 3.74 10.87
C LEU A 7 4.53 5.15 10.90
N TRP A 8 4.08 5.99 11.83
CA TRP A 8 4.49 7.39 11.93
C TRP A 8 6.01 7.60 11.97
N PRO A 9 6.81 6.85 12.76
CA PRO A 9 8.27 6.96 12.71
C PRO A 9 8.85 6.64 11.33
N LEU A 10 8.22 5.73 10.57
CA LEU A 10 8.69 5.38 9.24
C LEU A 10 8.37 6.45 8.19
N LEU A 11 7.32 7.23 8.42
CA LEU A 11 6.83 8.26 7.50
C LEU A 11 7.42 9.63 7.78
N VAL A 12 7.72 9.95 9.04
CA VAL A 12 8.31 11.24 9.45
C VAL A 12 9.77 11.32 9.03
N TYR A 13 10.49 10.19 9.09
CA TYR A 13 11.85 10.11 8.58
C TYR A 13 11.79 9.71 7.10
N ASP A 14 12.61 10.35 6.28
CA ASP A 14 12.85 10.03 4.87
C ASP A 14 13.58 8.66 4.73
N ILE A 15 12.91 7.58 5.12
CA ILE A 15 13.46 6.23 5.19
C ILE A 15 13.44 5.59 3.79
N CYS A 16 14.51 4.89 3.42
CA CYS A 16 14.52 4.15 2.17
C CYS A 16 13.63 2.90 2.25
N SER A 17 12.95 2.57 1.16
CA SER A 17 12.13 1.34 1.05
C SER A 17 12.91 0.06 1.41
N THR A 18 14.21 0.00 1.08
CA THR A 18 15.09 -1.14 1.40
C THR A 18 15.27 -1.35 2.91
N THR A 19 15.31 -0.29 3.71
CA THR A 19 15.41 -0.40 5.17
C THR A 19 14.12 -0.90 5.79
N VAL A 20 12.96 -0.51 5.25
CA VAL A 20 11.66 -1.02 5.68
C VAL A 20 11.55 -2.52 5.39
N GLU A 21 12.01 -2.96 4.21
CA GLU A 21 12.07 -4.39 3.86
C GLU A 21 12.95 -5.20 4.81
N ALA A 22 14.10 -4.67 5.24
CA ALA A 22 14.98 -5.34 6.19
C ALA A 22 14.34 -5.49 7.58
N ILE A 23 13.62 -4.45 8.04
CA ILE A 23 12.83 -4.49 9.28
C ILE A 23 11.76 -5.57 9.19
N GLU A 24 11.04 -5.61 8.07
CA GLU A 24 10.01 -6.60 7.80
C GLU A 24 10.56 -8.02 7.76
N ALA A 25 11.66 -8.27 7.05
CA ALA A 25 12.31 -9.58 7.01
C ALA A 25 12.68 -10.09 8.41
N LYS A 26 13.14 -9.18 9.29
CA LYS A 26 13.45 -9.51 10.68
C LYS A 26 12.19 -9.88 11.45
N ILE A 27 11.11 -9.12 11.30
CA ILE A 27 9.81 -9.40 11.92
C ILE A 27 9.28 -10.75 11.42
N ASN A 28 9.33 -11.01 10.12
CA ASN A 28 8.83 -12.25 9.51
C ASN A 28 9.58 -13.48 10.01
N LYS A 29 10.90 -13.36 10.24
CA LYS A 29 11.70 -14.43 10.84
C LYS A 29 11.20 -14.78 12.24
N TYR A 30 10.94 -13.78 13.08
CA TYR A 30 10.44 -14.01 14.44
C TYR A 30 8.99 -14.47 14.46
N THR A 31 8.11 -13.93 13.60
CA THR A 31 6.71 -14.34 13.53
C THR A 31 6.59 -15.78 13.05
N ARG A 32 7.35 -16.21 12.03
CA ARG A 32 7.36 -17.62 11.59
C ARG A 32 7.84 -18.56 12.69
N LYS A 33 8.90 -18.19 13.41
CA LYS A 33 9.38 -18.98 14.57
C LYS A 33 8.33 -19.05 15.67
N TRP A 34 7.62 -17.96 15.93
CA TRP A 34 6.56 -17.91 16.95
C TRP A 34 5.32 -18.73 16.55
N LEU A 35 4.95 -18.71 15.26
CA LEU A 35 3.80 -19.47 14.73
C LEU A 35 4.13 -20.96 14.47
N GLY A 36 5.38 -21.38 14.59
CA GLY A 36 5.81 -22.75 14.25
C GLY A 36 5.72 -23.07 12.74
N VAL A 37 5.74 -22.04 11.90
CA VAL A 37 5.59 -22.16 10.45
C VAL A 37 6.95 -22.42 9.79
N PRO A 38 7.02 -23.25 8.74
CA PRO A 38 8.28 -23.52 8.05
C PRO A 38 8.90 -22.24 7.47
N PRO A 39 10.25 -22.14 7.45
CA PRO A 39 10.94 -20.97 6.90
C PRO A 39 10.72 -20.82 5.39
N GLY A 40 10.23 -21.85 4.69
CA GLY A 40 9.87 -21.80 3.28
C GLY A 40 8.48 -21.24 2.98
N LEU A 41 7.64 -20.94 3.99
CA LEU A 41 6.35 -20.30 3.73
C LEU A 41 6.57 -18.91 3.12
N SER A 42 5.84 -18.59 2.05
CA SER A 42 5.89 -17.27 1.43
C SER A 42 5.28 -16.21 2.35
N ASP A 43 5.84 -14.99 2.31
CA ASP A 43 5.27 -13.85 3.04
C ASP A 43 3.85 -13.54 2.58
N VAL A 44 3.58 -13.72 1.28
CA VAL A 44 2.23 -13.57 0.71
C VAL A 44 1.25 -14.52 1.40
N ALA A 45 1.59 -15.79 1.60
CA ALA A 45 0.72 -16.73 2.30
C ALA A 45 0.50 -16.36 3.77
N MET A 46 1.44 -15.64 4.38
CA MET A 46 1.37 -15.20 5.77
C MET A 46 0.47 -13.97 5.97
N TYR A 47 0.46 -13.05 4.99
CA TYR A 47 -0.28 -11.78 5.06
C TYR A 47 -1.55 -11.73 4.19
N CYS A 48 -1.81 -12.75 3.38
CA CYS A 48 -2.97 -12.78 2.50
C CYS A 48 -4.28 -12.88 3.30
N ARG A 49 -5.20 -11.94 3.07
CA ARG A 49 -6.53 -11.96 3.69
C ARG A 49 -7.43 -13.13 3.26
N LYS A 50 -7.14 -13.72 2.09
CA LYS A 50 -7.89 -14.85 1.52
C LYS A 50 -7.30 -16.21 1.90
N ALA A 51 -6.09 -16.25 2.47
CA ALA A 51 -5.47 -17.50 2.90
C ALA A 51 -6.16 -18.07 4.16
N LYS A 52 -5.88 -19.34 4.47
CA LYS A 52 -6.34 -19.97 5.73
C LYS A 52 -5.70 -19.30 6.94
N LEU A 53 -4.43 -18.90 6.83
CA LEU A 53 -3.73 -18.11 7.83
C LEU A 53 -4.11 -16.64 7.65
N LYS A 54 -4.96 -16.11 8.53
CA LYS A 54 -5.41 -14.72 8.50
C LYS A 54 -4.80 -13.97 9.68
N LEU A 55 -3.57 -13.49 9.52
CA LEU A 55 -2.96 -12.70 10.57
C LEU A 55 -3.66 -11.32 10.68
N PRO A 56 -3.91 -10.82 11.90
CA PRO A 56 -4.48 -9.49 12.12
C PRO A 56 -3.44 -8.37 11.95
N VAL A 57 -2.45 -8.58 11.09
CA VAL A 57 -1.37 -7.66 10.77
C VAL A 57 -1.18 -7.67 9.26
N LYS A 58 -0.96 -6.48 8.70
CA LYS A 58 -0.65 -6.30 7.28
C LYS A 58 0.87 -6.25 7.10
N TYR A 59 1.28 -6.38 5.85
CA TYR A 59 2.66 -6.22 5.44
C TYR A 59 3.11 -4.78 5.74
N ILE A 60 4.22 -4.60 6.46
CA ILE A 60 4.69 -3.29 6.93
C ILE A 60 5.11 -2.43 5.75
N LEU A 61 5.77 -3.01 4.75
CA LEU A 61 6.12 -2.30 3.53
C LEU A 61 4.87 -1.84 2.76
N GLU A 62 3.79 -2.63 2.75
CA GLU A 62 2.53 -2.24 2.10
C GLU A 62 1.93 -1.00 2.77
N GLU A 63 1.86 -1.02 4.10
CA GLU A 63 1.39 0.14 4.88
C GLU A 63 2.32 1.35 4.71
N TYR A 64 3.64 1.13 4.70
CA TYR A 64 4.62 2.19 4.46
C TYR A 64 4.40 2.85 3.10
N LYS A 65 4.30 2.05 2.03
CA LYS A 65 4.04 2.55 0.67
C LYS A 65 2.73 3.34 0.61
N CYS A 66 1.66 2.79 1.19
CA CYS A 66 0.36 3.45 1.25
C CYS A 66 0.44 4.79 2.01
N GLY A 67 1.12 4.82 3.15
CA GLY A 67 1.31 6.03 3.95
C GLY A 67 2.13 7.09 3.22
N THR A 68 3.24 6.71 2.58
CA THR A 68 4.06 7.66 1.79
C THR A 68 3.30 8.22 0.58
N ALA A 69 2.54 7.40 -0.14
CA ALA A 69 1.68 7.86 -1.23
C ALA A 69 0.60 8.81 -0.73
N SER A 70 -0.04 8.49 0.41
CA SER A 70 -1.02 9.37 1.04
C SER A 70 -0.44 10.72 1.42
N ILE A 71 0.78 10.75 1.97
CA ILE A 71 1.47 12.01 2.31
C ILE A 71 1.74 12.82 1.05
N LEU A 72 2.26 12.18 0.00
CA LEU A 72 2.54 12.86 -1.26
C LEU A 72 1.28 13.52 -1.84
N ILE A 73 0.19 12.77 -1.94
CA ILE A 73 -1.11 13.30 -2.42
C ILE A 73 -1.60 14.44 -1.52
N THR A 74 -1.47 14.29 -0.20
CA THR A 74 -1.88 15.33 0.76
C THR A 74 -1.07 16.62 0.61
N LEU A 75 0.23 16.52 0.28
CA LEU A 75 1.08 17.67 0.02
C LEU A 75 0.73 18.34 -1.32
N GLU A 76 0.44 17.55 -2.35
CA GLU A 76 0.03 18.06 -3.67
C GLU A 76 -1.35 18.74 -3.66
N GLU A 77 -2.30 18.16 -2.92
CA GLU A 77 -3.68 18.63 -2.79
C GLU A 77 -3.85 19.60 -1.62
N SER A 78 -2.76 20.07 -1.00
CA SER A 78 -2.84 21.01 0.12
C SER A 78 -3.52 22.32 -0.27
N ASP A 79 -4.38 22.83 0.62
CA ASP A 79 -5.03 24.14 0.47
C ASP A 79 -4.04 25.31 0.69
N ASP A 80 -2.91 25.05 1.36
CA ASP A 80 -1.89 26.06 1.62
C ASP A 80 -1.07 26.34 0.35
N PRO A 81 -1.09 27.58 -0.18
CA PRO A 81 -0.38 27.92 -1.41
C PRO A 81 1.13 27.75 -1.27
N GLU A 82 1.71 27.99 -0.10
CA GLU A 82 3.17 27.89 0.12
C GLU A 82 3.61 26.42 0.04
N VAL A 83 2.85 25.52 0.66
CA VAL A 83 3.12 24.07 0.62
C VAL A 83 3.00 23.55 -0.82
N LYS A 84 1.99 24.03 -1.54
CA LYS A 84 1.72 23.65 -2.93
C LYS A 84 2.77 24.18 -3.92
N ILE A 85 3.38 25.33 -3.64
CA ILE A 85 4.49 25.88 -4.43
C ILE A 85 5.78 25.11 -4.17
N VAL A 86 6.07 24.78 -2.91
CA VAL A 86 7.33 24.12 -2.52
C VAL A 86 7.38 22.66 -2.96
N GLN A 87 6.25 21.94 -2.92
CA GLN A 87 6.12 20.51 -3.24
C GLN A 87 7.33 19.67 -2.77
N PRO A 88 7.45 19.41 -1.46
CA PRO A 88 8.57 18.69 -0.91
C PRO A 88 8.71 17.29 -1.54
N SER A 89 9.87 16.99 -2.10
CA SER A 89 10.14 15.65 -2.62
C SER A 89 10.38 14.65 -1.49
N LEU A 90 9.57 13.59 -1.45
CA LEU A 90 9.76 12.49 -0.50
C LEU A 90 10.94 11.61 -0.91
N LYS A 91 11.87 11.33 0.02
CA LYS A 91 13.05 10.51 -0.29
C LYS A 91 12.80 9.06 0.09
N THR A 92 12.27 8.26 -0.84
CA THR A 92 12.00 6.82 -0.63
C THR A 92 13.10 5.86 -1.09
N GLY A 93 14.24 6.43 -1.51
CA GLY A 93 15.41 5.69 -1.99
C GLY A 93 15.35 5.34 -3.48
N ARG A 94 16.29 4.51 -3.95
CA ARG A 94 16.41 4.14 -5.37
C ARG A 94 15.47 3.03 -5.84
N LYS A 95 15.14 2.09 -4.94
CA LYS A 95 14.39 0.87 -5.29
C LYS A 95 12.93 1.15 -5.63
N TRP A 96 12.35 2.16 -5.01
CA TRP A 96 10.95 2.53 -5.20
C TRP A 96 10.79 4.04 -5.04
N LYS A 97 10.15 4.65 -6.03
CA LYS A 97 9.83 6.08 -6.05
C LYS A 97 8.33 6.25 -5.93
N VAL A 98 7.92 7.11 -4.99
CA VAL A 98 6.49 7.34 -4.70
C VAL A 98 5.81 8.09 -5.83
N THR A 99 6.48 9.11 -6.40
CA THR A 99 5.94 9.93 -7.49
C THR A 99 5.51 9.06 -8.67
N GLU A 100 6.42 8.23 -9.18
CA GLU A 100 6.16 7.32 -10.31
C GLU A 100 4.99 6.37 -10.00
N ALA A 101 4.93 5.81 -8.78
CA ALA A 101 3.86 4.90 -8.39
C ALA A 101 2.50 5.60 -8.23
N VAL A 102 2.48 6.85 -7.76
CA VAL A 102 1.26 7.64 -7.63
C VAL A 102 0.78 8.11 -9.00
N ASP A 103 1.67 8.51 -9.89
CA ASP A 103 1.34 8.92 -11.25
C ASP A 103 0.77 7.75 -12.06
N GLU A 104 1.40 6.57 -12.00
CA GLU A 104 0.87 5.33 -12.61
C GLU A 104 -0.53 5.00 -12.05
N ALA A 105 -0.74 5.15 -10.74
CA ALA A 105 -2.04 4.92 -10.13
C ALA A 105 -3.09 5.94 -10.60
N LYS A 106 -2.74 7.23 -10.71
CA LYS A 106 -3.60 8.29 -11.26
C LYS A 106 -3.95 8.03 -12.71
N GLU A 107 -2.99 7.61 -13.54
CA GLU A 107 -3.22 7.23 -14.94
C GLU A 107 -4.15 6.02 -15.05
N CYS A 108 -3.95 4.99 -14.21
CA CYS A 108 -4.84 3.84 -14.15
C CYS A 108 -6.27 4.23 -13.74
N LEU A 109 -6.43 5.20 -12.83
CA LEU A 109 -7.75 5.75 -12.48
C LEU A 109 -8.40 6.47 -13.66
N LYS A 110 -7.66 7.35 -14.35
CA LYS A 110 -8.15 8.03 -15.57
C LYS A 110 -8.54 7.03 -16.65
N MET A 111 -7.70 6.01 -16.88
CA MET A 111 -7.99 4.95 -17.84
C MET A 111 -9.27 4.19 -17.45
N LYS A 112 -9.45 3.89 -16.16
CA LYS A 112 -10.66 3.22 -15.66
C LYS A 112 -11.91 4.09 -15.84
N GLU A 113 -11.79 5.40 -15.65
CA GLU A 113 -12.88 6.36 -15.92
C GLU A 113 -13.23 6.42 -17.41
N LEU A 114 -12.23 6.43 -18.29
CA LEU A 114 -12.42 6.44 -19.75
C LEU A 114 -13.06 5.15 -20.27
N ILE A 115 -12.61 3.99 -19.77
CA ILE A 115 -13.18 2.70 -20.16
C ILE A 115 -14.60 2.53 -19.59
N GLY A 116 -14.90 3.18 -18.45
CA GLY A 116 -16.19 3.12 -17.79
C GLY A 116 -16.50 1.73 -17.23
N LEU A 117 -17.76 1.30 -17.32
CA LEU A 117 -18.19 -0.02 -16.84
C LEU A 117 -17.72 -1.12 -17.80
N THR A 118 -16.65 -1.82 -17.43
CA THR A 118 -16.25 -3.05 -18.14
C THR A 118 -17.14 -4.22 -17.76
N GLN A 119 -17.27 -5.16 -18.68
CA GLN A 119 -17.91 -6.45 -18.41
C GLN A 119 -17.02 -7.24 -17.44
N THR A 120 -17.40 -7.28 -16.16
CA THR A 120 -16.65 -8.02 -15.12
C THR A 120 -16.99 -9.51 -15.10
N ASP A 121 -18.11 -9.91 -15.72
CA ASP A 121 -18.65 -11.25 -15.66
C ASP A 121 -19.32 -11.66 -16.97
N ARG A 122 -19.68 -12.94 -17.12
CA ARG A 122 -20.46 -13.44 -18.28
C ARG A 122 -21.88 -12.85 -18.40
N ARG A 123 -22.27 -11.93 -17.51
CA ARG A 123 -23.61 -11.32 -17.41
C ARG A 123 -23.83 -10.11 -18.34
N GLY A 124 -22.81 -9.70 -19.09
CA GLY A 124 -22.89 -8.56 -20.02
C GLY A 124 -22.52 -7.21 -19.38
N LEU A 125 -22.48 -6.16 -20.21
CA LEU A 125 -22.16 -4.78 -19.81
C LEU A 125 -23.29 -4.19 -18.95
N GLY A 126 -22.94 -3.55 -17.83
CA GLY A 126 -23.90 -2.84 -16.97
C GLY A 126 -24.73 -3.70 -16.00
N SER A 127 -24.59 -5.03 -16.01
CA SER A 127 -25.27 -5.92 -15.06
C SER A 127 -24.55 -5.95 -13.70
N THR A 128 -24.64 -4.86 -12.94
CA THR A 128 -24.38 -4.91 -11.50
C THR A 128 -25.64 -5.43 -10.83
N THR A 129 -25.53 -6.57 -10.16
CA THR A 129 -26.69 -7.16 -9.48
C THR A 129 -27.12 -6.20 -8.38
N THR A 130 -28.33 -5.63 -8.50
CA THR A 130 -29.03 -4.99 -7.39
C THR A 130 -29.09 -6.01 -6.25
N LYS A 131 -28.64 -5.61 -5.06
CA LYS A 131 -28.63 -6.46 -3.88
C LYS A 131 -30.04 -7.02 -3.62
N TRP A 132 -30.10 -8.31 -3.35
CA TRP A 132 -31.12 -8.85 -2.48
C TRP A 132 -30.45 -9.05 -1.12
N TRP A 133 -31.14 -8.58 -0.07
CA TRP A 133 -30.75 -8.35 1.33
C TRP A 133 -29.61 -7.36 1.62
#